data_AF-A0A938MH91-F1
#
_entry.id   AF-A0A938MH91-F1
#
_cell.length_a   1.000
_cell.length_b   1.000
_cell.length_c   1.000
_cell.angle_alpha   90.00
_cell.angle_beta   90.00
_cell.angle_gamma   90.00
#
_symmetry.space_group_name_H-M   'P 1'
#
loop_
_entity.id
_entity.type
_entity.pdbx_description
1 polymer ?
#
loop_
_entity_poly.entity_id
_entity_poly.type
_entity_poly.pdbx_seq_one_letter_code
_entity_poly.pdbx_strand_id
1 'polypeptide(L)'
;MKNTYETVYQTLHPIYEKHRRKYRGNPDSKQMCCMWSTWNPPDVIEGTAPFRDIEAAFGIQITDDDALDLYDMNLDEAARKIMAMREGQS
;
A
#
# COMPACT_ATOMS: atom_id res chain seq x y z
N MET A 1 1.17 -9.04 -23.44
CA MET A 1 1.81 -8.41 -22.27
C MET A 1 0.74 -8.21 -21.23
N LYS A 2 0.86 -8.79 -20.03
CA LYS A 2 -0.01 -8.38 -18.93
C LYS A 2 0.28 -6.90 -18.66
N ASN A 3 -0.76 -6.10 -18.49
CA ASN A 3 -0.59 -4.69 -18.16
C ASN A 3 0.18 -4.62 -16.82
N THR A 4 1.31 -3.90 -16.79
CA THR A 4 2.15 -3.76 -15.58
C THR A 4 1.31 -3.27 -14.41
N TYR A 5 0.38 -2.35 -14.68
CA TYR A 5 -0.62 -1.88 -13.73
C TYR A 5 -1.46 -3.02 -13.14
N GLU A 6 -2.03 -3.85 -14.00
CA GLU A 6 -2.93 -4.94 -13.58
C GLU A 6 -2.18 -5.95 -12.71
N THR A 7 -0.91 -6.22 -13.03
CA THR A 7 -0.06 -7.10 -12.21
C THR A 7 0.21 -6.48 -10.85
N VAL A 8 0.55 -5.18 -10.79
CA VAL A 8 0.76 -4.47 -9.51
C VAL A 8 -0.51 -4.46 -8.67
N TYR A 9 -1.66 -4.13 -9.25
CA TYR A 9 -2.93 -4.09 -8.55
C TYR A 9 -3.33 -5.49 -8.03
N GLN A 10 -3.18 -6.55 -8.84
CA GLN A 10 -3.48 -7.93 -8.44
C GLN A 10 -2.59 -8.43 -7.30
N THR A 11 -1.37 -7.89 -7.15
CA THR A 11 -0.48 -8.19 -6.02
C THR A 11 -0.76 -7.31 -4.80
N LEU A 12 -1.06 -6.02 -4.99
CA LEU A 12 -1.33 -5.07 -3.91
C LEU A 12 -2.64 -5.36 -3.19
N HIS A 13 -3.70 -5.69 -3.94
CA HIS A 13 -5.04 -5.88 -3.38
C HIS A 13 -5.10 -7.00 -2.31
N PRO A 14 -4.49 -8.19 -2.49
CA PRO A 14 -4.38 -9.19 -1.42
C PRO A 14 -3.65 -8.71 -0.17
N ILE A 15 -2.59 -7.89 -0.31
CA ILE A 15 -1.84 -7.33 0.83
C ILE A 15 -2.74 -6.36 1.61
N TYR A 16 -3.43 -5.48 0.89
CA TYR A 16 -4.42 -4.59 1.48
C TYR A 16 -5.48 -5.36 2.25
N GLU A 17 -6.10 -6.37 1.64
CA GLU A 17 -7.12 -7.20 2.28
C GLU A 17 -6.60 -7.92 3.53
N LYS A 18 -5.36 -8.44 3.49
CA LYS A 18 -4.71 -9.10 4.64
C LYS A 18 -4.63 -8.17 5.86
N HIS A 19 -4.23 -6.91 5.66
CA HIS A 19 -4.06 -5.96 6.77
C HIS A 19 -5.37 -5.31 7.19
N ARG A 20 -6.20 -4.90 6.22
CA ARG A 20 -7.49 -4.28 6.46
C ARG A 20 -8.44 -5.18 7.26
N ARG A 21 -8.44 -6.50 7.05
CA ARG A 21 -9.27 -7.46 7.81
C ARG A 21 -8.99 -7.46 9.31
N LYS A 22 -7.83 -7.00 9.75
CA LYS A 22 -7.49 -6.83 11.17
C LYS A 22 -8.32 -5.71 11.81
N TYR A 23 -8.78 -4.75 11.01
CA TYR A 23 -9.51 -3.56 11.44
C TYR A 23 -10.94 -3.59 10.89
N ARG A 24 -11.77 -4.49 11.42
CA ARG A 24 -13.17 -4.72 10.97
C ARG A 24 -14.09 -3.50 11.05
N GLY A 25 -13.69 -2.46 11.79
CA GLY A 25 -14.39 -1.17 11.85
C GLY A 25 -14.10 -0.24 10.66
N ASN A 26 -13.11 -0.55 9.83
CA ASN A 26 -12.76 0.26 8.68
C ASN A 26 -13.71 -0.02 7.50
N PRO A 27 -14.26 1.02 6.85
CA PRO A 27 -15.07 0.85 5.65
C PRO A 27 -14.28 0.19 4.51
N ASP A 28 -14.98 -0.47 3.58
CA ASP A 28 -14.38 -0.97 2.34
C ASP A 28 -14.18 0.13 1.30
N SER A 29 -13.38 1.13 1.64
CA SER A 29 -13.21 2.32 0.80
C SER A 29 -12.11 2.16 -0.24
N LYS A 30 -11.35 1.05 -0.21
CA LYS A 30 -10.11 0.83 -0.97
C LYS A 30 -9.03 1.88 -0.70
N GLN A 31 -9.15 2.66 0.38
CA GLN A 31 -8.16 3.64 0.81
C GLN A 31 -7.04 2.94 1.55
N MET A 32 -5.79 3.24 1.22
CA MET A 32 -4.61 2.59 1.80
C MET A 32 -4.55 2.74 3.32
N CYS A 33 -4.97 3.89 3.86
CA CYS A 33 -5.10 4.12 5.30
C CYS A 33 -5.93 3.04 6.04
N CYS A 34 -6.83 2.34 5.34
CA CYS A 34 -7.62 1.26 5.94
C CYS A 34 -6.81 -0.01 6.28
N MET A 35 -5.53 -0.07 5.90
CA MET A 35 -4.58 -1.09 6.39
C MET A 35 -4.10 -0.85 7.82
N TRP A 36 -4.44 0.30 8.42
CA TRP A 36 -4.20 0.65 9.83
C TRP A 36 -5.52 0.96 10.53
N SER A 37 -5.49 1.12 11.86
CA SER A 37 -6.66 1.57 12.62
C SER A 37 -6.97 3.03 12.29
N THR A 38 -8.21 3.34 11.88
CA THR A 38 -8.64 4.74 11.65
C THR A 38 -8.99 5.47 12.95
N TRP A 39 -9.18 4.74 14.05
CA TRP A 39 -9.49 5.28 15.38
C TRP A 39 -8.26 5.55 16.23
N ASN A 40 -7.22 4.74 16.04
CA ASN A 40 -5.95 4.84 16.73
C ASN A 40 -4.82 4.51 15.75
N PRO A 41 -4.58 5.36 14.75
CA PRO A 41 -3.52 5.15 13.78
C PRO A 41 -2.16 5.18 14.50
N PRO A 42 -1.14 4.47 14.00
CA PRO A 42 0.20 4.57 14.56
C PRO A 42 0.77 5.98 14.31
N ASP A 43 1.64 6.44 15.21
CA ASP A 43 2.34 7.73 15.06
C ASP A 43 3.31 7.72 13.87
N VAL A 44 3.85 6.54 13.53
CA VAL A 44 4.74 6.33 12.38
C VAL A 44 4.21 5.14 11.57
N ILE A 45 3.96 5.38 10.29
CA ILE A 45 3.48 4.36 9.34
C ILE A 45 4.62 3.72 8.54
N GLU A 46 5.73 4.44 8.32
CA GLU A 46 6.94 3.94 7.66
C GLU A 46 7.49 2.73 8.43
N GLY A 47 7.95 1.72 7.69
CA GLY A 47 8.44 0.47 8.28
C GLY A 47 7.39 -0.36 9.04
N THR A 48 6.09 -0.04 8.99
CA THR A 48 5.05 -0.90 9.58
C THR A 48 4.78 -2.14 8.72
N ALA A 49 4.09 -3.14 9.29
CA ALA A 49 3.82 -4.41 8.61
C ALA A 49 3.11 -4.26 7.24
N PRO A 50 2.13 -3.35 7.04
CA PRO A 50 1.56 -3.11 5.73
C PRO A 50 2.60 -2.68 4.68
N PHE A 51 3.45 -1.69 4.98
CA PHE A 51 4.45 -1.24 4.02
C PHE A 51 5.59 -2.25 3.82
N ARG A 52 6.06 -2.92 4.87
CA ARG A 52 7.07 -3.99 4.72
C ARG A 52 6.62 -5.13 3.79
N ASP A 53 5.34 -5.50 3.87
CA ASP A 53 4.77 -6.51 2.96
C ASP A 53 4.72 -6.00 1.51
N ILE A 54 4.47 -4.70 1.30
CA ILE A 54 4.47 -4.06 -0.02
C ILE A 54 5.91 -4.00 -0.57
N GLU A 55 6.87 -3.52 0.22
CA GLU A 55 8.30 -3.47 -0.13
C GLU A 55 8.80 -4.85 -0.55
N ALA A 56 8.53 -5.88 0.26
CA ALA A 56 8.93 -7.25 -0.04
C ALA A 56 8.26 -7.81 -1.30
N ALA A 57 6.99 -7.46 -1.56
CA ALA A 57 6.26 -7.96 -2.72
C ALA A 57 6.72 -7.34 -4.05
N PHE A 58 7.15 -6.08 -4.02
CA PHE A 58 7.51 -5.33 -5.23
C PHE A 58 9.02 -5.11 -5.39
N GLY A 59 9.82 -5.44 -4.37
CA GLY A 59 11.27 -5.20 -4.36
C GLY A 59 11.60 -3.71 -4.38
N ILE A 60 10.79 -2.89 -3.70
CA ILE A 60 10.97 -1.43 -3.61
C ILE A 60 11.32 -1.02 -2.19
N GLN A 61 11.91 0.16 -2.04
CA GLN A 61 12.02 0.84 -0.76
C GLN A 61 10.99 1.98 -0.70
N ILE A 62 10.22 2.04 0.39
CA ILE A 62 9.25 3.11 0.67
C ILE A 62 9.86 4.02 1.72
N THR A 63 10.16 5.26 1.34
CA THR A 63 10.64 6.30 2.28
C THR A 63 9.50 6.84 3.15
N ASP A 64 9.81 7.63 4.18
CA ASP A 64 8.82 8.31 5.02
C ASP A 64 7.85 9.16 4.19
N ASP A 65 8.38 9.93 3.23
CA ASP A 65 7.59 10.80 2.34
C ASP A 65 6.67 9.96 1.43
N ASP A 66 7.21 8.86 0.88
CA ASP A 66 6.43 7.93 0.07
C ASP A 66 5.35 7.21 0.89
N ALA A 67 5.64 6.90 2.16
CA ALA A 67 4.69 6.26 3.07
C ALA A 67 3.51 7.19 3.34
N LEU A 68 3.77 8.48 3.55
CA LEU A 68 2.73 9.50 3.73
C LEU A 68 1.89 9.65 2.46
N ASP A 69 2.52 9.80 1.29
CA ASP A 69 1.84 9.86 0.00
C ASP A 69 0.92 8.63 -0.21
N LEU A 70 1.47 7.43 -0.02
CA LEU A 70 0.76 6.18 -0.23
C LEU A 70 -0.38 5.99 0.76
N TYR A 71 -0.27 6.50 1.99
CA TYR A 71 -1.29 6.38 3.02
C TYR A 71 -2.61 7.08 2.64
N ASP A 72 -2.50 8.23 1.98
CA ASP A 72 -3.64 9.05 1.55
C ASP A 72 -4.25 8.60 0.21
N MET A 73 -3.63 7.64 -0.48
CA MET A 73 -4.08 7.13 -1.77
C MET A 73 -5.11 6.00 -1.66
N ASN A 74 -5.87 5.79 -2.73
CA ASN A 74 -6.60 4.54 -2.94
C ASN A 74 -5.73 3.46 -3.64
N LEU A 75 -6.23 2.22 -3.70
CA LEU A 75 -5.53 1.09 -4.33
C LEU A 75 -5.12 1.35 -5.79
N ASP A 76 -5.95 2.03 -6.59
CA ASP A 76 -5.65 2.31 -7.99
C ASP A 76 -4.52 3.36 -8.11
N GLU A 77 -4.52 4.40 -7.26
CA GLU A 77 -3.47 5.42 -7.18
C GLU A 77 -2.16 4.83 -6.65
N ALA A 78 -2.23 4.08 -5.56
CA ALA A 78 -1.08 3.41 -4.95
C ALA A 78 -0.42 2.43 -5.94
N ALA A 79 -1.21 1.68 -6.70
CA ALA A 79 -0.68 0.79 -7.73
C ALA A 79 0.11 1.55 -8.82
N ARG A 80 -0.34 2.75 -9.22
CA ARG A 80 0.40 3.59 -10.18
C ARG A 80 1.68 4.16 -9.57
N LYS A 81 1.63 4.64 -8.32
CA LYS A 81 2.81 5.16 -7.61
C LYS A 81 3.87 4.06 -7.43
N ILE A 82 3.47 2.86 -6.99
CA ILE A 82 4.36 1.69 -6.86
C ILE A 82 5.00 1.31 -8.20
N MET A 83 4.23 1.34 -9.29
CA MET A 83 4.76 1.09 -10.64
C MET A 83 5.85 2.11 -11.00
N ALA A 84 5.61 3.40 -10.76
CA ALA A 84 6.58 4.46 -11.01
C ALA A 84 7.85 4.32 -10.14
N MET A 85 7.71 3.94 -8.87
CA MET A 85 8.84 3.65 -7.98
C MET A 85 9.72 2.51 -8.50
N ARG A 86 9.10 1.41 -8.96
CA ARG A 86 9.82 0.27 -9.53
C ARG A 86 10.65 0.67 -10.75
N GLU A 87 10.11 1.54 -11.60
CA GLU A 87 10.81 2.04 -12.78
C GLU A 87 11.96 3.00 -12.42
N GLY A 88 11.80 3.80 -11.36
CA GLY A 88 12.84 4.72 -10.88
C GLY A 88 13.95 4.07 -10.05
N GLN A 89 13.69 2.91 -9.44
CA GLN A 89 14.64 2.17 -8.59
C GLN A 89 15.31 0.98 -9.30
N SER A 90 14.92 0.64 -10.55
CA SER A 90 15.52 -0.44 -11.35
C SER A 90 16.82 -0.05 -12.05
#